data_AF-A0A564Z2U4-F1
#
_entry.id   AF-A0A564Z2U4-F1
#
_cell.length_a   1.000
_cell.length_b   1.000
_cell.length_c   1.000
_cell.angle_alpha   90.00
_cell.angle_beta   90.00
_cell.angle_gamma   90.00
#
_symmetry.space_group_name_H-M   'P 1'
#
loop_
_entity.id
_entity.type
_entity.pdbx_description
1 polymer ?
#
loop_
_entity_poly.entity_id
_entity_poly.type
_entity_poly.pdbx_seq_one_letter_code
_entity_poly.pdbx_strand_id
1 'polypeptide(L)'
;MKYTLYLLILALIFIKLVSCFTFVLDVLKNPETGEEYVDYEGEIFYLTDGPWDEETAFIKNECVVRMQLSKSIPGPQRKGSALCKADYEKFGATNWKEFSEEQVKLPKSEFIIV
;
A
#
# COMPACT_ATOMS: atom_id res chain seq x y z
N MET A 1 -11.95 34.29 -16.60
CA MET A 1 -11.95 32.81 -16.75
C MET A 1 -10.56 32.17 -16.98
N LYS A 2 -9.42 32.83 -16.68
CA LYS A 2 -8.09 32.18 -16.82
C LYS A 2 -7.58 31.56 -15.52
N TYR A 3 -7.93 32.11 -14.37
CA TYR A 3 -7.42 31.67 -13.06
C TYR A 3 -7.96 30.30 -12.58
N THR A 4 -9.14 29.90 -13.06
CA THR A 4 -9.76 28.62 -12.69
C THR A 4 -9.00 27.42 -13.28
N LEU A 5 -8.43 27.58 -14.48
CA LEU A 5 -7.63 26.54 -15.12
C LEU A 5 -6.29 26.35 -14.41
N TYR A 6 -5.66 27.44 -13.97
CA TYR A 6 -4.40 27.39 -13.21
C TYR A 6 -4.57 26.72 -11.83
N LEU A 7 -5.68 26.96 -11.14
CA LEU A 7 -6.01 26.28 -9.89
C LEU A 7 -6.24 24.77 -10.08
N LEU A 8 -6.89 24.37 -11.18
CA LEU A 8 -7.08 22.96 -11.53
C LEU A 8 -5.75 22.27 -11.86
N ILE A 9 -4.86 22.94 -12.59
CA ILE A 9 -3.51 22.45 -12.91
C ILE A 9 -2.64 22.37 -11.65
N LEU A 10 -2.71 23.35 -10.74
CA LEU A 10 -2.01 23.28 -9.46
C LEU A 10 -2.51 22.11 -8.60
N ALA A 11 -3.82 21.90 -8.54
CA ALA A 11 -4.41 20.77 -7.81
C ALA A 11 -3.98 19.41 -8.41
N LEU A 12 -3.87 19.31 -9.74
CA LEU A 12 -3.37 18.11 -10.42
C LEU A 12 -1.87 17.86 -10.17
N ILE A 13 -1.07 18.91 -9.92
CA ILE A 13 0.36 18.77 -9.59
C ILE A 13 0.55 18.28 -8.14
N PHE A 14 -0.29 18.71 -7.19
CA PHE A 14 -0.21 18.27 -5.80
C PHE A 14 -0.57 16.80 -5.57
N ILE A 15 -1.30 16.17 -6.50
CA ILE A 15 -1.62 14.73 -6.43
C ILE A 15 -0.37 13.86 -6.70
N LYS A 16 0.70 14.41 -7.28
CA LYS A 16 1.93 13.66 -7.62
C LYS A 16 2.98 13.58 -6.50
N LEU A 17 2.59 13.87 -5.26
CA LEU A 17 3.53 14.15 -4.16
C LEU A 17 3.27 13.31 -2.90
N VAL A 18 2.78 12.08 -3.04
CA VAL A 18 2.75 11.13 -1.93
C VAL A 18 3.79 10.03 -2.13
N SER A 19 5.03 10.46 -1.90
CA SER A 19 6.22 9.68 -1.61
C SER A 19 5.96 8.69 -0.49
N CYS A 20 5.98 7.38 -0.75
CA CYS A 20 5.76 6.33 0.26
C CYS A 20 4.58 6.65 1.20
N PHE A 21 3.35 6.39 0.75
CA PHE A 21 2.20 6.71 1.58
C PHE A 21 1.80 5.53 2.43
N THR A 22 1.52 5.81 3.70
CA THR A 22 0.82 4.89 4.59
C THR A 22 -0.67 5.12 4.45
N PHE A 23 -1.44 4.06 4.61
CA PHE A 23 -2.88 4.09 4.55
C PHE A 23 -3.49 3.16 5.59
N VAL A 24 -4.76 3.39 5.89
CA VAL A 24 -5.56 2.59 6.82
C VAL A 24 -6.80 2.14 6.08
N LEU A 25 -7.10 0.85 6.16
CA LEU A 25 -8.28 0.22 5.57
C LEU A 25 -9.18 -0.28 6.68
N ASP A 26 -10.49 -0.10 6.52
CA ASP A 26 -11.46 -0.70 7.43
C ASP A 26 -11.61 -2.19 7.12
N VAL A 27 -11.71 -2.98 8.19
CA VAL A 27 -12.04 -4.40 8.10
C VAL A 27 -13.53 -4.53 7.89
N LEU A 28 -13.89 -5.09 6.76
CA LEU A 28 -15.25 -5.39 6.37
C LEU A 28 -15.50 -6.89 6.58
N LYS A 29 -16.78 -7.25 6.62
CA LYS A 29 -17.20 -8.64 6.79
C LYS A 29 -18.09 -9.04 5.63
N ASN A 30 -17.76 -10.14 4.97
CA ASN A 30 -18.61 -10.71 3.94
C ASN A 30 -19.90 -11.24 4.61
N PRO A 31 -21.10 -10.78 4.20
CA PRO A 31 -22.35 -11.20 4.85
C PRO A 31 -22.72 -12.66 4.56
N GLU A 32 -22.21 -13.25 3.49
CA GLU A 32 -22.50 -14.63 3.09
C GLU A 32 -21.55 -15.62 3.77
N THR A 33 -20.25 -15.34 3.76
CA THR A 33 -19.22 -16.26 4.31
C THR A 33 -18.84 -15.95 5.75
N GLY A 34 -19.12 -14.73 6.21
CA GLY A 34 -18.66 -14.23 7.50
C GLY A 34 -17.16 -13.92 7.54
N GLU A 35 -16.44 -14.05 6.42
CA GLU A 35 -15.00 -13.81 6.36
C GLU A 35 -14.70 -12.31 6.38
N GLU A 36 -13.66 -11.96 7.14
CA GLU A 36 -13.17 -10.59 7.26
C GLU A 36 -12.21 -10.27 6.11
N TYR A 37 -12.35 -9.08 5.54
CA TYR A 37 -11.53 -8.61 4.43
C TYR A 37 -11.29 -7.10 4.50
N VAL A 38 -10.35 -6.62 3.68
CA VAL A 38 -10.19 -5.20 3.37
C VAL A 38 -10.38 -4.96 1.88
N ASP A 39 -10.91 -3.81 1.51
CA ASP A 39 -10.99 -3.34 0.13
C ASP A 39 -9.83 -2.37 -0.13
N TYR A 40 -8.96 -2.69 -1.09
CA TYR A 40 -7.91 -1.81 -1.54
C TYR A 40 -8.07 -1.48 -3.03
N GLU A 41 -8.53 -0.26 -3.32
CA GLU A 41 -8.79 0.23 -4.68
C GLU A 41 -9.72 -0.70 -5.49
N GLY A 42 -10.79 -1.22 -4.86
CA GLY A 42 -11.79 -2.08 -5.49
C GLY A 42 -11.43 -3.56 -5.54
N GLU A 43 -10.30 -3.96 -4.96
CA GLU A 43 -9.89 -5.36 -4.83
C GLU A 43 -10.03 -5.84 -3.39
N ILE A 44 -10.59 -7.06 -3.23
CA ILE A 44 -10.85 -7.68 -1.94
C ILE A 44 -9.64 -8.50 -1.49
N PHE A 45 -9.16 -8.23 -0.28
CA PHE A 45 -8.10 -8.98 0.38
C PHE A 45 -8.61 -9.54 1.71
N TYR A 46 -8.82 -10.86 1.76
CA TYR A 46 -9.24 -11.53 2.99
C TYR A 46 -8.13 -11.53 4.05
N LEU A 47 -8.54 -11.41 5.31
CA LEU A 47 -7.60 -11.52 6.43
C LEU A 47 -7.12 -12.97 6.56
N THR A 48 -5.83 -13.14 6.84
CA THR A 48 -5.17 -14.44 6.91
C THR A 48 -4.80 -14.82 8.34
N ASP A 49 -4.70 -16.12 8.59
CA ASP A 49 -4.15 -16.64 9.84
C ASP A 49 -2.62 -16.56 9.75
N GLY A 50 -2.02 -15.60 10.46
CA GLY A 50 -0.59 -15.30 10.41
C GLY A 50 -0.14 -14.49 11.64
N PRO A 51 1.17 -14.36 11.90
CA PRO A 51 1.66 -13.55 13.00
C PRO A 51 1.32 -12.06 12.80
N TRP A 52 1.34 -11.28 13.89
CA TRP A 52 0.91 -9.87 13.87
C TRP A 52 1.78 -9.03 12.91
N ASP A 53 3.07 -9.27 12.88
CA ASP A 53 4.05 -8.53 12.08
C ASP A 53 4.08 -8.94 10.61
N GLU A 54 3.30 -9.95 10.19
CA GLU A 54 3.26 -10.38 8.81
C GLU A 54 2.57 -9.35 7.91
N GLU A 55 3.26 -8.99 6.83
CA GLU A 55 2.73 -8.15 5.78
C GLU A 55 2.69 -8.89 4.45
N THR A 56 1.53 -8.86 3.80
CA THR A 56 1.38 -9.27 2.40
C THR A 56 1.88 -8.14 1.50
N ALA A 57 2.72 -8.48 0.52
CA ALA A 57 3.23 -7.54 -0.46
C ALA A 57 2.84 -7.93 -1.89
N PHE A 58 2.55 -6.94 -2.72
CA PHE A 58 2.22 -7.12 -4.13
C PHE A 58 2.55 -5.85 -4.93
N ILE A 59 2.56 -5.96 -6.26
CA ILE A 59 2.80 -4.82 -7.15
C ILE A 59 1.47 -4.39 -7.78
N LYS A 60 1.14 -3.10 -7.66
CA LYS A 60 0.00 -2.46 -8.34
C LYS A 60 0.41 -1.09 -8.84
N ASN A 61 0.13 -0.78 -10.10
CA ASN A 61 0.41 0.53 -10.74
C ASN A 61 1.86 1.04 -10.54
N GLU A 62 2.87 0.18 -10.75
CA GLU A 62 4.29 0.47 -10.49
C GLU A 62 4.60 0.84 -9.01
N CYS A 63 3.78 0.38 -8.07
CA CYS A 63 3.99 0.53 -6.65
C CYS A 63 4.07 -0.82 -5.96
N VAL A 64 5.03 -0.96 -5.05
CA VAL A 64 5.08 -2.05 -4.08
C VAL A 64 4.12 -1.68 -2.96
N VAL A 65 3.01 -2.40 -2.87
CA VAL A 65 2.00 -2.25 -1.82
C VAL A 65 2.23 -3.32 -0.76
N ARG A 66 2.07 -2.93 0.50
CA ARG A 66 2.33 -3.73 1.69
C ARG A 66 1.14 -3.59 2.61
N MET A 67 0.53 -4.68 3.05
CA MET A 67 -0.65 -4.65 3.92
C MET A 67 -0.51 -5.65 5.05
N GLN A 68 -0.89 -5.22 6.24
CA GLN A 68 -1.03 -6.11 7.38
C GLN A 68 -2.40 -6.80 7.28
N LEU A 69 -2.44 -8.08 6.90
CA LEU A 69 -3.70 -8.82 6.71
C LEU A 69 -3.96 -9.84 7.83
N SER A 70 -3.12 -9.91 8.85
CA SER A 70 -3.27 -10.88 9.91
C SER A 70 -4.56 -10.67 10.73
N LYS A 71 -5.27 -11.77 11.04
CA LYS A 71 -6.37 -11.80 12.02
C LYS A 71 -5.90 -11.60 13.45
N SER A 72 -4.62 -11.88 13.74
CA SER A 72 -4.00 -11.71 15.06
C SER A 72 -3.92 -10.24 15.49
N ILE A 73 -4.06 -9.32 14.54
CA ILE A 73 -4.09 -7.88 14.81
C ILE A 73 -5.47 -7.51 15.36
N PRO A 74 -5.57 -7.05 16.62
CA PRO A 74 -6.85 -6.63 17.17
C PRO A 74 -7.31 -5.33 16.52
N GLY A 75 -8.62 -5.23 16.31
CA GLY A 75 -9.27 -3.99 15.93
C GLY A 75 -9.81 -3.97 14.50
N PRO A 76 -10.63 -2.95 14.19
CA PRO A 76 -11.45 -2.90 12.99
C PRO A 76 -10.70 -2.38 11.76
N GLN A 77 -9.38 -2.20 11.85
CA GLN A 77 -8.60 -1.54 10.81
C GLN A 77 -7.30 -2.28 10.53
N ARG A 78 -6.80 -2.15 9.30
CA ARG A 78 -5.49 -2.64 8.86
C ARG A 78 -4.65 -1.53 8.27
N LYS A 79 -3.36 -1.58 8.56
CA LYS A 79 -2.39 -0.63 8.02
C LYS A 79 -1.80 -1.18 6.74
N GLY A 80 -1.49 -0.29 5.82
CA GLY A 80 -0.67 -0.59 4.68
C GLY A 80 0.24 0.57 4.30
N SER A 81 1.15 0.29 3.39
CA SER A 81 2.01 1.28 2.77
C SER A 81 2.20 0.97 1.29
N ALA A 82 2.47 2.00 0.49
CA ALA A 82 2.79 1.85 -0.91
C ALA A 82 4.01 2.71 -1.25
N LEU A 83 5.03 2.11 -1.88
CA LEU A 83 6.17 2.82 -2.44
C LEU A 83 6.15 2.66 -3.96
N CYS A 84 6.12 3.77 -4.69
CA CYS A 84 6.04 3.76 -6.15
C CYS A 84 7.41 3.98 -6.81
N LYS A 85 7.59 3.43 -8.00
CA LYS A 85 8.82 3.53 -8.80
C LYS A 85 9.32 4.96 -8.95
N ALA A 86 8.43 5.88 -9.30
CA ALA A 86 8.77 7.29 -9.49
C ALA A 86 9.35 7.94 -8.22
N ASP A 87 8.98 7.46 -7.03
CA ASP A 87 9.54 7.95 -5.76
C ASP A 87 10.83 7.23 -5.40
N TYR A 88 10.89 5.92 -5.64
CA TYR A 88 12.13 5.14 -5.47
C TYR A 88 13.28 5.72 -6.31
N GLU A 89 13.02 6.04 -7.58
CA GLU A 89 14.02 6.60 -8.50
C GLU A 89 14.48 8.02 -8.11
N LYS A 90 13.66 8.80 -7.40
CA LYS A 90 14.07 10.12 -6.87
C LYS A 90 15.19 10.02 -5.84
N PHE A 91 15.34 8.88 -5.15
CA PHE A 91 16.40 8.65 -4.18
C PHE A 91 17.74 8.23 -4.84
N GLY A 92 17.84 8.28 -6.17
CA GLY A 92 19.05 7.89 -6.91
C GLY A 92 19.22 6.38 -7.05
N ALA A 93 18.21 5.60 -6.66
CA ALA A 93 18.20 4.15 -6.85
C ALA A 93 17.69 3.80 -8.25
N THR A 94 18.40 2.91 -8.95
CA THR A 94 18.15 2.64 -10.39
C THR A 94 17.58 1.25 -10.66
N ASN A 95 17.59 0.33 -9.70
CA ASN A 95 17.17 -1.06 -9.92
C ASN A 95 15.79 -1.36 -9.33
N TRP A 96 14.79 -0.59 -9.76
CA TRP A 96 13.39 -0.78 -9.33
C TRP A 96 12.91 -2.22 -9.47
N LYS A 97 13.27 -2.88 -10.58
CA LYS A 97 12.82 -4.24 -10.85
C LYS A 97 13.30 -5.20 -9.77
N GLU A 98 14.60 -5.24 -9.51
CA GLU A 98 15.19 -6.08 -8.47
C GLU A 98 14.58 -5.78 -7.10
N PHE A 99 14.51 -4.50 -6.73
CA PHE A 99 13.88 -4.07 -5.48
C PHE A 99 12.44 -4.58 -5.36
N SER A 100 11.58 -4.30 -6.36
CA SER A 100 10.16 -4.65 -6.32
C SER A 100 9.93 -6.16 -6.25
N GLU A 101 10.76 -6.94 -6.94
CA GLU A 101 10.70 -8.40 -6.89
C GLU A 101 11.12 -8.94 -5.52
N GLU A 102 12.18 -8.40 -4.92
CA GLU A 102 12.62 -8.78 -3.59
C GLU A 102 11.55 -8.48 -2.53
N GLN A 103 10.90 -7.31 -2.64
CA GLN A 103 9.85 -6.91 -1.70
C GLN A 103 8.61 -7.81 -1.73
N VAL A 104 8.32 -8.46 -2.86
CA VAL A 104 7.19 -9.40 -2.99
C VAL A 104 7.59 -10.83 -2.64
N LYS A 105 8.87 -11.19 -2.76
CA LYS A 105 9.39 -12.53 -2.45
C LYS A 105 9.60 -12.77 -0.96
N LEU A 106 9.90 -11.73 -0.17
CA LEU A 106 10.20 -11.87 1.25
C LEU A 106 8.91 -11.97 2.08
N PRO A 107 8.67 -13.05 2.86
CA PRO A 107 7.77 -12.99 4.00
C PRO A 107 8.41 -12.03 5.00
N LYS A 108 7.78 -10.87 5.20
CA LYS A 108 8.41 -9.74 5.89
C LYS A 108 8.42 -9.92 7.39
N SER A 109 9.61 -10.07 7.95
CA SER A 109 9.91 -9.71 9.33
C SER A 109 11.35 -9.18 9.41
N GLU A 110 11.72 -8.18 8.60
CA GLU A 110 13.00 -7.46 8.76
C GLU A 110 12.98 -6.16 7.94
N PHE A 111 12.48 -5.08 8.53
CA PHE A 111 12.82 -3.71 8.10
C PHE A 111 13.43 -2.99 9.30
N ILE A 112 14.74 -3.09 9.45
CA ILE A 112 15.52 -2.17 10.27
C ILE A 112 15.65 -0.88 9.47
N ILE A 113 15.01 0.18 9.96
CA ILE A 113 15.28 1.54 9.51
C ILE A 113 16.60 1.95 10.19
N VAL A 114 17.63 2.22 9.39
CA VAL A 114 18.89 2.86 9.84
C VAL A 114 18.73 4.37 9.79
#